data_AF-A0A967XYU8-F1
#
_entry.id   AF-A0A967XYU8-F1
#
_cell.length_a   1.000
_cell.length_b   1.000
_cell.length_c   1.000
_cell.angle_alpha   90.00
_cell.angle_beta   90.00
_cell.angle_gamma   90.00
#
_symmetry.space_group_name_H-M   'P 1'
#
loop_
_entity.id
_entity.type
_entity.pdbx_description
1 polymer ?
#
loop_
_entity_poly.entity_id
_entity_poly.type
_entity_poly.pdbx_seq_one_letter_code
_entity_poly.pdbx_strand_id
1 'polypeptide(L)'
;GVPDSEELEKFIWDHLQLGKIIPGFGHAVLRSKDPRYIALYRFGKEVCPDDTVFKIVERLGEVVPPLLKKQGKAKNPYPNIDGISGALLYHFGITELDYYTVMFSTSQILGICAQLIINRALFAPIFRPKSVTTRWVQSYVSDII
;
A
#
# COMPACT_ATOMS: atom_id res chain seq x y z
N GLY A 1 25.41 4.08 0.68
CA GLY A 1 25.07 5.22 -0.19
C GLY A 1 23.84 4.89 -1.00
N VAL A 2 23.28 5.85 -1.74
CA VAL A 2 22.15 5.60 -2.66
C VAL A 2 22.67 4.74 -3.84
N PRO A 3 22.11 3.54 -4.10
CA PRO A 3 22.58 2.64 -5.15
C PRO A 3 22.27 3.21 -6.54
N ASP A 4 23.08 2.89 -7.54
CA ASP A 4 22.82 3.32 -8.91
C ASP A 4 21.55 2.66 -9.49
N SER A 5 20.94 3.29 -10.50
CA SER A 5 19.73 2.77 -11.14
C SER A 5 19.93 1.38 -11.76
N GLU A 6 21.09 1.11 -12.37
CA GLU A 6 21.37 -0.21 -12.98
C GLU A 6 21.52 -1.31 -11.92
N GLU A 7 22.24 -1.01 -10.84
CA GLU A 7 22.41 -1.92 -9.70
C GLU A 7 21.06 -2.25 -9.05
N LEU A 8 20.23 -1.22 -8.87
CA LEU A 8 18.89 -1.37 -8.30
C LEU A 8 17.99 -2.18 -9.24
N GLU A 9 18.02 -1.92 -10.55
CA GLU A 9 17.22 -2.66 -11.53
C GLU A 9 17.54 -4.15 -11.48
N LYS A 10 18.84 -4.48 -11.50
CA LYS A 10 19.31 -5.87 -11.40
C LYS A 10 18.86 -6.54 -10.10
N PHE A 11 19.06 -5.86 -8.97
CA PHE A 11 18.64 -6.39 -7.66
C PHE A 11 17.14 -6.67 -7.61
N ILE A 12 16.31 -5.72 -8.07
CA ILE A 12 14.85 -5.88 -8.08
C ILE A 12 14.46 -7.01 -9.04
N TRP A 13 15.08 -7.10 -10.21
CA TRP A 13 14.79 -8.18 -11.16
C TRP A 13 15.11 -9.55 -10.58
N ASP A 14 16.29 -9.74 -9.99
CA ASP A 14 16.69 -11.00 -9.36
C ASP A 14 15.75 -11.35 -8.19
N HIS A 15 15.38 -10.37 -7.36
CA HIS A 15 14.42 -10.54 -6.27
C HIS A 15 13.03 -10.96 -6.77
N LEU A 16 12.57 -10.39 -7.88
CA LEU A 16 11.33 -10.77 -8.55
C LEU A 16 11.39 -12.18 -9.18
N GLN A 17 12.55 -12.60 -9.72
CA GLN A 17 12.73 -13.96 -10.25
C GLN A 17 12.70 -15.02 -9.15
N LEU A 18 13.15 -14.67 -7.94
CA LEU A 18 13.02 -15.52 -6.74
C LEU A 18 11.57 -15.64 -6.23
N GLY A 19 10.59 -15.03 -6.92
CA GLY A 19 9.19 -15.06 -6.52
C GLY A 19 8.85 -14.16 -5.34
N LYS A 20 9.78 -13.29 -4.93
CA LYS A 20 9.53 -12.32 -3.85
C LYS A 20 8.78 -11.11 -4.38
N ILE A 21 8.09 -10.42 -3.48
CA ILE A 21 7.33 -9.20 -3.77
C ILE A 21 8.13 -7.95 -3.39
N ILE A 22 7.77 -6.82 -3.98
CA ILE A 22 8.26 -5.50 -3.59
C ILE A 22 7.18 -4.81 -2.73
N PRO A 23 7.41 -4.60 -1.42
CA PRO A 23 6.46 -3.93 -0.55
C PRO A 23 6.10 -2.54 -1.05
N GLY A 24 4.82 -2.17 -0.92
CA GLY A 24 4.32 -0.87 -1.39
C GLY A 24 3.97 -0.79 -2.88
N PHE A 25 4.22 -1.84 -3.67
CA PHE A 25 3.89 -1.93 -5.09
C PHE A 25 2.97 -3.13 -5.39
N GLY A 26 2.22 -3.09 -6.49
CA GLY A 26 1.43 -4.25 -6.95
C GLY A 26 -0.03 -4.28 -6.51
N HIS A 27 -0.70 -3.13 -6.40
CA HIS A 27 -2.06 -3.06 -5.87
C HIS A 27 -3.11 -3.69 -6.82
N ALA A 28 -4.04 -4.48 -6.27
CA ALA A 28 -5.09 -5.16 -7.05
C ALA A 28 -6.10 -4.23 -7.77
N VAL A 29 -6.20 -2.96 -7.35
CA VAL A 29 -7.28 -2.03 -7.73
C VAL A 29 -6.76 -0.78 -8.43
N LEU A 30 -5.72 -0.14 -7.89
CA LEU A 30 -5.20 1.14 -8.39
C LEU A 30 -4.59 1.00 -9.79
N ARG A 31 -5.16 1.70 -10.78
CA ARG A 31 -4.68 1.68 -12.18
C ARG A 31 -3.62 2.73 -12.50
N SER A 32 -3.30 3.58 -11.53
CA SER A 32 -2.35 4.68 -11.62
C SER A 32 -1.64 4.85 -10.28
N LYS A 33 -0.65 5.75 -10.20
CA LYS A 33 0.00 6.14 -8.94
C LYS A 33 -1.06 6.64 -7.95
N ASP A 34 -1.00 6.14 -6.72
CA ASP A 34 -1.87 6.57 -5.63
C ASP A 34 -1.74 8.10 -5.42
N PRO A 35 -2.82 8.89 -5.44
CA PRO A 35 -2.74 10.33 -5.18
C PRO A 35 -2.11 10.65 -3.83
N ARG A 36 -2.27 9.78 -2.83
CA ARG A 36 -1.64 9.94 -1.50
C ARG A 36 -0.12 9.74 -1.56
N TYR A 37 0.35 8.79 -2.37
CA TYR A 37 1.77 8.64 -2.66
C TYR A 37 2.32 9.90 -3.34
N ILE A 38 1.60 10.44 -4.34
CA ILE A 38 2.02 11.65 -5.06
C ILE A 38 2.12 12.85 -4.12
N ALA A 39 1.16 13.02 -3.21
CA ALA A 39 1.17 14.11 -2.23
C ALA A 39 2.40 14.03 -1.31
N LEU A 40 2.67 12.85 -0.74
CA LEU A 40 3.85 12.64 0.11
C LEU A 40 5.16 12.74 -0.67
N TYR A 41 5.18 12.32 -1.92
CA TYR A 41 6.33 12.47 -2.80
C TYR A 41 6.70 13.94 -3.03
N ARG A 42 5.70 14.78 -3.36
CA ARG A 42 5.91 16.22 -3.51
C ARG A 42 6.41 16.86 -2.22
N PHE A 43 5.80 16.51 -1.09
CA PHE A 43 6.24 16.98 0.22
C PHE A 43 7.70 16.60 0.49
N GLY A 44 8.08 15.35 0.27
CA GLY A 44 9.47 14.89 0.44
C GLY A 44 10.48 15.61 -0.45
N LYS A 45 10.11 15.92 -1.70
CA LYS A 45 10.95 16.72 -2.60
C LYS A 45 11.22 18.14 -2.08
N GLU A 46 10.28 18.71 -1.33
CA GLU A 46 10.41 20.06 -0.77
C GLU A 46 11.21 20.05 0.53
N VAL A 47 10.97 19.07 1.41
CA VAL A 47 11.51 19.10 2.79
C VAL A 47 12.78 18.27 2.99
N CYS A 48 12.94 17.18 2.25
CA CYS A 48 14.05 16.23 2.43
C CYS A 48 14.62 15.68 1.10
N PRO A 49 14.87 16.52 0.08
CA PRO A 49 15.31 16.04 -1.24
C PRO A 49 16.64 15.29 -1.20
N ASP A 50 17.50 15.61 -0.22
CA ASP A 50 18.83 15.03 -0.08
C ASP A 50 18.93 13.83 0.86
N ASP A 51 17.83 13.47 1.53
CA ASP A 51 17.78 12.34 2.44
C ASP A 51 18.06 11.01 1.69
N THR A 52 18.91 10.18 2.29
CA THR A 52 19.37 8.93 1.65
C THR A 52 18.22 7.94 1.48
N VAL A 53 17.35 7.79 2.47
CA VAL A 53 16.23 6.85 2.43
C VAL A 53 15.17 7.35 1.45
N PHE A 54 14.89 8.65 1.46
CA PHE A 54 13.97 9.27 0.51
C PHE A 54 14.44 9.11 -0.95
N LYS A 55 15.73 9.35 -1.23
CA LYS A 55 16.32 9.14 -2.57
C LYS A 55 16.19 7.68 -3.04
N ILE A 56 16.33 6.71 -2.13
CA ILE A 56 16.11 5.28 -2.46
C ILE A 56 14.65 5.05 -2.84
N VAL A 57 13.70 5.57 -2.06
CA VAL A 57 12.26 5.44 -2.34
C VAL A 57 11.87 6.11 -3.66
N GLU A 58 12.40 7.31 -3.94
CA GLU A 58 12.21 8.01 -5.20
C GLU A 58 12.64 7.13 -6.38
N ARG A 59 13.85 6.57 -6.32
CA ARG A 59 14.40 5.70 -7.38
C ARG A 59 13.59 4.41 -7.54
N LEU A 60 13.14 3.80 -6.43
CA LEU A 60 12.23 2.65 -6.49
C LEU A 60 10.93 2.98 -7.23
N GLY A 61 10.38 4.18 -7.02
CA GLY A 61 9.17 4.66 -7.68
C GLY A 61 9.30 4.79 -9.22
N GLU A 62 10.53 4.84 -9.73
CA GLU A 62 10.85 4.92 -11.16
C GLU A 62 11.19 3.53 -11.73
N VAL A 63 12.01 2.75 -11.02
CA VAL A 63 12.56 1.47 -11.50
C VAL A 63 11.60 0.30 -11.35
N VAL A 64 10.86 0.22 -10.25
CA VAL A 64 10.00 -0.94 -9.94
C VAL A 64 8.82 -1.09 -10.93
N PRO A 65 8.10 -0.01 -11.32
CA PRO A 65 6.91 -0.18 -12.16
C PRO A 65 7.18 -0.79 -13.55
N PRO A 66 8.21 -0.38 -14.31
CA PRO A 66 8.58 -1.05 -15.56
C PRO A 66 8.95 -2.53 -15.39
N LEU A 67 9.68 -2.88 -14.32
CA LEU A 67 10.07 -4.27 -14.05
C LEU A 67 8.87 -5.16 -13.71
N LEU A 68 7.93 -4.65 -12.91
CA LEU A 68 6.68 -5.36 -12.62
C LEU A 68 5.82 -5.57 -13.88
N LYS A 69 5.81 -4.59 -14.80
CA LYS A 69 5.16 -4.77 -16.12
C LYS A 69 5.86 -5.86 -16.94
N LYS A 70 7.20 -5.84 -16.98
CA LYS A 70 8.02 -6.85 -17.69
C LYS A 70 7.82 -8.26 -17.13
N GLN A 71 7.68 -8.40 -15.81
CA GLN A 71 7.40 -9.68 -15.16
C GLN A 71 6.01 -10.23 -15.50
N GLY A 72 5.03 -9.36 -15.80
CA GLY A 72 3.69 -9.75 -16.25
C GLY A 72 2.78 -10.36 -15.17
N LYS A 73 3.24 -10.50 -13.92
CA LYS A 73 2.44 -11.04 -12.80
C LYS A 73 1.59 -9.98 -12.09
N ALA A 74 2.10 -8.75 -12.00
CA ALA A 74 1.41 -7.67 -11.29
C ALA A 74 0.33 -7.05 -12.19
N LYS A 75 -0.92 -7.06 -11.72
CA LYS A 75 -2.05 -6.43 -12.44
C LYS A 75 -1.86 -4.93 -12.59
N ASN A 76 -1.45 -4.26 -11.50
CA ASN A 76 -1.09 -2.84 -11.53
C ASN A 76 0.23 -2.61 -10.80
N PRO A 77 1.24 -2.01 -11.45
CA PRO A 77 2.60 -1.95 -10.95
C PRO A 77 2.92 -0.68 -10.13
N TYR A 78 1.91 0.12 -9.76
CA TYR A 78 2.12 1.44 -9.18
C TYR A 78 2.24 1.40 -7.65
N PRO A 79 2.99 2.35 -7.05
CA PRO A 79 3.13 2.44 -5.61
C PRO A 79 1.87 2.99 -4.92
N ASN A 80 1.69 2.61 -3.66
CA ASN A 80 0.70 3.16 -2.73
C ASN A 80 1.34 4.07 -1.67
N ILE A 81 0.53 4.65 -0.78
CA ILE A 81 1.02 5.53 0.31
C ILE A 81 2.10 4.88 1.21
N ASP A 82 2.05 3.57 1.42
CA ASP A 82 2.99 2.85 2.30
C ASP A 82 4.38 2.74 1.66
N GLY A 83 4.47 2.86 0.34
CA GLY A 83 5.74 2.90 -0.39
C GLY A 83 6.59 4.15 -0.12
N ILE A 84 6.08 5.15 0.61
CA ILE A 84 6.79 6.42 0.87
C ILE A 84 6.67 6.97 2.29
N SER A 85 5.53 6.77 2.95
CA SER A 85 5.27 7.36 4.27
C SER A 85 6.35 7.04 5.32
N GLY A 86 6.87 5.81 5.31
CA GLY A 86 7.91 5.39 6.24
C GLY A 86 9.23 6.15 6.11
N ALA A 87 9.62 6.53 4.89
CA ALA A 87 10.85 7.32 4.65
C ALA A 87 10.72 8.73 5.22
N LEU A 88 9.54 9.34 5.12
CA LEU A 88 9.28 10.67 5.66
C LEU A 88 9.27 10.66 7.19
N LEU A 89 8.56 9.71 7.81
CA LEU A 89 8.55 9.57 9.27
C LEU A 89 9.96 9.37 9.83
N TYR A 90 10.74 8.51 9.16
CA TYR A 90 12.12 8.23 9.53
C TYR A 90 13.01 9.48 9.44
N HIS A 91 12.88 10.26 8.37
CA HIS A 91 13.62 11.51 8.20
C HIS A 91 13.38 12.52 9.33
N PHE A 92 12.14 12.63 9.81
CA PHE A 92 11.78 13.54 10.92
C PHE A 92 12.08 12.96 12.32
N GLY A 93 12.81 11.85 12.41
CA GLY A 93 13.28 11.28 13.67
C GLY A 93 12.32 10.33 14.35
N ILE A 94 11.19 9.97 13.71
CA ILE A 94 10.31 8.91 14.19
C ILE A 94 10.86 7.60 13.63
N THR A 95 11.72 6.93 14.39
CA THR A 95 12.48 5.75 13.91
C THR A 95 11.95 4.43 14.45
N GLU A 96 11.03 4.50 15.41
CA GLU A 96 10.35 3.37 16.03
C GLU A 96 9.30 2.80 15.08
N LEU A 97 9.73 1.91 14.17
CA LEU A 97 8.87 1.34 13.13
C LEU A 97 7.60 0.68 13.68
N ASP A 98 7.68 0.04 14.84
CA ASP A 98 6.52 -0.58 15.51
C ASP A 98 5.45 0.45 15.89
N TYR A 99 5.83 1.73 16.06
CA TYR A 99 4.94 2.83 16.39
C TYR A 99 4.17 3.37 15.17
N TYR A 100 4.59 3.05 13.95
CA TYR A 100 3.94 3.58 12.73
C TYR A 100 2.46 3.21 12.64
N THR A 101 2.07 2.04 13.16
CA THR A 101 0.66 1.60 13.21
C THR A 101 -0.20 2.49 14.12
N VAL A 102 0.39 3.08 15.16
CA VAL A 102 -0.31 4.02 16.06
C VAL A 102 -0.63 5.32 15.32
N MET A 103 0.32 5.84 14.53
CA MET A 103 0.10 7.02 13.69
C MET A 103 -0.98 6.78 12.64
N PHE A 104 -0.94 5.62 11.97
CA PHE A 104 -1.97 5.22 11.03
C PHE A 104 -3.35 5.13 11.67
N SER A 105 -3.45 4.48 12.83
CA SER A 105 -4.70 4.34 13.59
C SER A 105 -5.27 5.69 13.99
N THR A 106 -4.42 6.61 14.46
CA THR A 106 -4.82 7.97 14.85
C THR A 106 -5.42 8.74 13.69
N SER A 107 -4.83 8.64 12.49
CA SER A 107 -5.40 9.25 11.28
C SER A 107 -6.75 8.64 10.89
N GLN A 108 -6.94 7.33 11.04
CA GLN A 108 -8.18 6.65 10.64
C GLN A 108 -9.37 6.94 11.56
N ILE A 109 -9.12 7.21 12.86
CA ILE A 109 -10.18 7.53 13.83
C ILE A 109 -11.08 8.67 13.33
N LEU A 110 -10.52 9.68 12.66
CA LEU A 110 -11.28 10.80 12.11
C LEU A 110 -12.38 10.33 11.13
N GLY A 111 -12.04 9.45 10.19
CA GLY A 111 -12.98 8.92 9.20
C GLY A 111 -14.01 7.97 9.83
N ILE A 112 -13.56 7.10 10.75
CA ILE A 112 -14.44 6.16 11.45
C ILE A 112 -15.46 6.90 12.30
N CYS A 113 -15.04 7.90 13.07
CA CYS A 113 -15.93 8.71 13.90
C CYS A 113 -16.93 9.51 13.06
N ALA A 114 -16.48 10.11 11.95
CA ALA A 114 -17.38 10.82 11.03
C ALA A 114 -18.46 9.87 10.48
N GLN A 115 -18.07 8.70 9.98
CA GLN A 115 -19.02 7.71 9.45
C GLN A 115 -19.95 7.19 10.56
N LEU A 116 -19.46 7.02 11.79
CA LEU A 116 -20.28 6.57 12.92
C LEU A 116 -21.38 7.57 13.26
N ILE A 117 -21.06 8.87 13.27
CA ILE A 117 -22.06 9.93 13.50
C ILE A 117 -23.15 9.87 12.43
N ILE A 118 -22.77 9.76 11.15
CA ILE A 118 -23.72 9.65 10.04
C ILE A 118 -24.57 8.38 10.16
N ASN A 119 -23.99 7.24 10.55
CA ASN A 119 -24.74 6.00 10.75
C ASN A 119 -25.79 6.12 11.88
N ARG A 120 -25.55 6.95 12.89
CA ARG A 120 -26.54 7.24 13.93
C ARG A 120 -27.61 8.21 13.43
N ALA A 121 -27.22 9.25 12.70
CA ALA A 121 -28.15 10.20 12.10
C ALA A 121 -29.12 9.53 11.10
N LEU A 122 -28.65 8.55 10.34
CA LEU A 122 -29.45 7.77 9.38
C LEU A 122 -30.19 6.57 10.01
N PHE A 123 -30.11 6.38 11.33
CA PHE A 123 -30.69 5.22 12.02
C PHE A 123 -30.30 3.87 11.38
N ALA A 124 -29.04 3.76 10.93
CA ALA A 124 -28.57 2.56 10.26
C ALA A 124 -28.76 1.31 11.16
N PRO A 125 -29.39 0.23 10.65
CA PRO A 125 -29.70 -0.95 11.44
C PRO A 125 -28.43 -1.74 11.81
N ILE A 126 -28.58 -2.72 12.70
CA ILE A 126 -27.50 -3.63 13.05
C ILE A 126 -27.03 -4.42 11.82
N PHE A 127 -25.72 -4.41 11.57
CA PHE A 127 -25.10 -5.24 10.54
C PHE A 127 -25.02 -6.69 11.04
N ARG A 128 -25.84 -7.60 10.48
CA ARG A 128 -25.94 -9.01 10.88
C ARG A 128 -25.85 -9.94 9.66
N PRO A 129 -24.67 -10.15 9.08
CA PRO A 129 -24.50 -11.09 7.98
C PRO A 129 -24.74 -12.54 8.47
N LYS A 130 -25.29 -13.40 7.59
CA LYS A 130 -25.42 -14.83 7.87
C LYS A 130 -24.12 -15.55 7.54
N SER A 131 -23.60 -16.31 8.50
CA SER A 131 -22.50 -17.25 8.25
C SER A 131 -23.06 -18.60 7.83
N VAL A 132 -22.42 -19.24 6.86
CA VAL A 132 -22.79 -20.58 6.38
C VAL A 132 -21.56 -21.48 6.34
N THR A 133 -21.75 -22.78 6.50
CA THR A 133 -20.66 -23.76 6.42
C THR A 133 -20.45 -24.25 4.99
N THR A 134 -19.27 -24.79 4.69
CA THR A 134 -19.01 -25.41 3.39
C THR A 134 -20.03 -26.50 3.06
N ARG A 135 -20.44 -27.31 4.05
CA ARG A 135 -21.49 -28.34 3.88
C ARG A 135 -22.82 -27.73 3.45
N TRP A 136 -23.22 -26.62 4.08
CA TRP A 136 -24.43 -25.90 3.70
C TRP A 136 -24.36 -25.41 2.25
N VAL A 137 -23.21 -24.84 1.84
CA VAL A 137 -23.00 -24.37 0.46
C VAL A 137 -23.07 -25.54 -0.54
N GLN A 138 -22.44 -26.68 -0.21
CA GLN A 138 -22.49 -27.88 -1.07
C GLN A 138 -23.92 -28.38 -1.25
N SER A 139 -24.67 -28.55 -0.15
CA SER A 139 -26.08 -28.94 -0.21
C SER A 139 -26.89 -27.96 -1.06
N TYR A 140 -26.76 -26.66 -0.79
CA TYR A 140 -27.52 -25.63 -1.48
C TYR A 140 -27.28 -25.61 -3.00
N VAL A 141 -26.03 -25.80 -3.44
CA VAL A 141 -25.70 -25.86 -4.87
C VAL A 141 -26.18 -27.17 -5.50
N SER A 142 -26.05 -28.30 -4.80
CA SER A 142 -26.56 -29.60 -5.26
C SER A 142 -28.08 -29.67 -5.37
N ASP A 143 -28.80 -28.89 -4.57
CA ASP A 143 -30.27 -28.80 -4.64
C ASP A 143 -30.75 -27.91 -5.82
N ILE A 144 -29.86 -27.11 -6.41
CA ILE A 144 -30.14 -26.19 -7.54
C ILE A 144 -29.79 -26.80 -8.90
N ILE A 145 -28.88 -27.78 -8.95
CA ILE A 145 -28.42 -28.47 -10.16
C ILE A 145 -29.13 -29.81 -10.29
#